data_AF-T0ZGU5-F1
#
_entry.id   AF-T0ZGU5-F1
#
_cell.length_a   1.000
_cell.length_b   1.000
_cell.length_c   1.000
_cell.angle_alpha   90.00
_cell.angle_beta   90.00
_cell.angle_gamma   90.00
#
_symmetry.space_group_name_H-M   'P 1'
#
loop_
_entity.id
_entity.type
_entity.pdbx_description
1 polymer ?
#
loop_
_entity_poly.entity_id
_entity_poly.type
_entity_poly.pdbx_seq_one_letter_code
_entity_poly.pdbx_strand_id
1 'polypeptide(L)'
;RLRQRTVVAESGALSHVEEAFLRLFADAEVELVVAVPAGYTEIHGGRLVGHRLELRQLALGVAPRALPLNLVERRLELVDGKLHHQVAIAVGPGPATPHVASILRRSS
;
A
#
# COMPACT_ATOMS: atom_id res chain seq x y z
N ARG A 1 3.55 -8.49 10.15
CA ARG A 1 4.51 -8.27 9.04
C ARG A 1 3.84 -8.64 7.73
N LEU A 2 4.06 -7.88 6.68
CA LEU A 2 3.51 -8.10 5.35
C LEU A 2 4.64 -8.08 4.31
N ARG A 3 4.48 -8.87 3.26
CA ARG A 3 5.34 -8.85 2.08
C ARG A 3 4.42 -8.93 0.86
N GLN A 4 4.62 -8.04 -0.11
CA GLN A 4 3.96 -8.13 -1.41
C GLN A 4 5.03 -8.40 -2.46
N ARG A 5 4.73 -9.34 -3.35
CA ARG A 5 5.53 -9.60 -4.55
C ARG A 5 4.57 -9.75 -5.72
N THR A 6 4.76 -8.94 -6.76
CA THR A 6 3.99 -9.03 -8.00
C THR A 6 4.91 -9.39 -9.15
N VAL A 7 4.33 -10.07 -10.13
CA VAL A 7 5.01 -10.45 -11.37
C VAL A 7 4.18 -10.00 -12.56
N VAL A 8 4.84 -9.75 -13.68
CA VAL A 8 4.19 -9.58 -14.97
C VAL A 8 3.59 -10.93 -15.38
N ALA A 9 2.31 -10.97 -15.76
CA ALA A 9 1.59 -12.22 -15.97
C ALA A 9 2.17 -13.03 -17.14
N GLU A 10 2.58 -12.34 -18.21
CA GLU A 10 3.04 -12.96 -19.46
C GLU A 10 4.46 -13.52 -19.33
N SER A 11 5.35 -12.79 -18.65
CA SER A 11 6.78 -13.13 -18.58
C SER A 11 7.21 -13.74 -17.25
N GLY A 12 6.39 -13.64 -16.20
CA GLY A 12 6.76 -14.01 -14.84
C GLY A 12 7.85 -13.11 -14.22
N ALA A 13 8.29 -12.07 -14.93
CA ALA A 13 9.31 -11.15 -14.46
C ALA A 13 8.83 -10.41 -13.21
N LEU A 14 9.73 -10.17 -12.27
CA LEU A 14 9.45 -9.39 -11.07
C LEU A 14 9.03 -7.97 -11.47
N SER A 15 7.84 -7.56 -11.04
CA SER A 15 7.30 -6.22 -11.35
C SER A 15 7.46 -5.28 -10.17
N HIS A 16 6.98 -5.68 -8.99
CA HIS A 16 7.04 -4.88 -7.77
C HIS A 16 7.22 -5.76 -6.55
N VAL A 17 7.91 -5.21 -5.54
CA VAL A 17 8.03 -5.81 -4.21
C VAL A 17 7.91 -4.73 -3.15
N GLU A 18 7.35 -5.08 -2.00
CA GLU A 18 7.38 -4.25 -0.81
C GLU A 18 7.44 -5.11 0.46
N GLU A 19 8.06 -4.55 1.49
CA GLU A 19 8.05 -5.07 2.85
C GLU A 19 7.30 -4.08 3.73
N ALA A 20 6.43 -4.57 4.61
CA ALA A 20 5.66 -3.69 5.47
C ALA A 20 5.38 -4.26 6.86
N PHE A 21 5.03 -3.37 7.77
CA PHE A 21 4.54 -3.66 9.10
C PHE A 21 3.23 -2.93 9.34
N LEU A 22 2.15 -3.69 9.53
CA LEU A 22 0.90 -3.19 10.08
C LEU A 22 0.99 -3.29 11.60
N ARG A 23 0.92 -2.15 12.27
CA ARG A 23 0.92 -1.99 13.73
C ARG A 23 -0.52 -1.70 14.15
N LEU A 24 -1.02 -2.43 15.13
CA LEU A 24 -2.34 -2.24 15.71
C LEU A 24 -2.15 -1.74 17.14
N PHE A 25 -2.91 -0.72 17.51
CA PHE A 25 -2.91 -0.11 18.84
C PHE A 25 -4.27 -0.27 19.52
N ALA A 26 -4.44 0.35 20.68
CA ALA A 26 -5.72 0.46 21.34
C ALA A 26 -6.75 1.18 20.44
N ASP A 27 -8.03 0.98 20.73
CA ASP A 27 -9.14 1.64 20.04
C ASP A 27 -9.12 1.48 18.51
N ALA A 28 -8.60 0.35 18.01
CA ALA A 28 -8.52 0.04 16.59
C ALA A 28 -7.69 1.03 15.75
N GLU A 29 -6.79 1.80 16.38
CA GLU A 29 -5.83 2.64 15.65
C GLU A 29 -4.78 1.77 14.96
N VAL A 30 -4.35 2.19 13.77
CA VAL A 30 -3.37 1.46 12.97
C VAL A 30 -2.30 2.38 12.38
N GLU A 31 -1.11 1.82 12.24
CA GLU A 31 -0.05 2.38 11.39
C GLU A 31 0.40 1.32 10.38
N LEU A 32 0.57 1.72 9.13
CA LEU A 32 1.17 0.90 8.08
C LEU A 32 2.49 1.55 7.66
N VAL A 33 3.60 0.86 7.92
CA VAL A 33 4.95 1.29 7.54
C VAL A 33 5.43 0.42 6.39
N VAL A 34 5.77 1.02 5.25
CA VAL A 34 6.12 0.31 3.99
C VAL A 34 7.50 0.76 3.50
N ALA A 35 8.28 -0.19 2.99
CA ALA A 35 9.50 0.07 2.24
C ALA A 35 9.38 -0.54 0.84
N VAL A 36 9.66 0.28 -0.18
CA VAL A 36 9.56 -0.09 -1.59
C VAL A 36 10.93 0.07 -2.25
N PRO A 37 11.49 -0.98 -2.90
CA PRO A 37 12.81 -0.91 -3.53
C PRO A 37 12.95 0.10 -4.67
N ALA A 38 11.84 0.62 -5.19
CA ALA A 38 11.82 1.75 -6.13
C ALA A 38 12.33 3.08 -5.51
N GLY A 39 12.67 3.09 -4.22
CA GLY A 39 13.26 4.23 -3.53
C GLY A 39 12.27 5.02 -2.66
N TYR A 40 11.25 4.35 -2.13
CA TYR A 40 10.22 4.98 -1.31
C TYR A 40 10.09 4.34 0.07
N THR A 41 9.79 5.16 1.06
CA THR A 41 9.28 4.73 2.36
C THR A 41 7.95 5.41 2.63
N GLU A 42 6.98 4.67 3.12
CA GLU A 42 5.64 5.20 3.40
C GLU A 42 5.29 4.96 4.86
N ILE A 43 4.65 5.94 5.49
CA ILE A 43 3.97 5.78 6.76
C ILE A 43 2.52 6.24 6.58
N HIS A 44 1.58 5.35 6.85
CA HIS A 44 0.16 5.64 6.87
C HIS A 44 -0.37 5.44 8.28
N GLY A 45 -1.28 6.31 8.71
CA GLY A 45 -2.00 6.21 9.98
C GLY A 45 -3.49 6.14 9.73
N GLY A 46 -4.23 5.53 10.66
CA GLY A 46 -5.64 5.33 10.43
C GLY A 46 -6.35 4.54 11.51
N ARG A 47 -7.51 4.01 11.14
CA ARG A 47 -8.32 3.13 11.99
C ARG A 47 -8.79 1.90 11.22
N LEU A 48 -8.92 0.78 11.93
CA LEU A 48 -9.64 -0.39 11.45
C LEU A 48 -11.13 -0.19 11.73
N VAL A 49 -11.93 -0.05 10.67
CA VAL A 49 -13.38 0.13 10.74
C VAL A 49 -14.04 -1.09 10.11
N GLY A 50 -14.60 -1.96 10.96
CA GLY A 50 -15.12 -3.26 10.55
C GLY A 50 -14.02 -4.11 9.89
N HIS A 51 -14.09 -4.22 8.56
CA HIS A 51 -13.16 -5.00 7.75
C HIS A 51 -12.29 -4.14 6.81
N ARG A 52 -12.30 -2.81 6.99
CA ARG A 52 -11.56 -1.85 6.17
C ARG A 52 -10.52 -1.10 6.99
N LEU A 53 -9.35 -0.90 6.42
CA LEU A 53 -8.40 0.09 6.93
C LEU A 53 -8.69 1.45 6.31
N GLU A 54 -9.06 2.42 7.14
CA GLU A 54 -9.19 3.83 6.76
C GLU A 54 -7.86 4.52 7.00
N LEU A 55 -7.05 4.62 5.95
CA LEU A 55 -5.66 5.09 6.03
C LEU A 55 -5.52 6.49 5.42
N ARG A 56 -4.63 7.29 6.01
CA ARG A 56 -4.09 8.52 5.43
C ARG A 56 -2.57 8.49 5.47
N GLN A 57 -1.93 9.05 4.44
CA GLN A 57 -0.47 9.22 4.44
C GLN A 57 -0.07 10.20 5.55
N LEU A 58 0.89 9.78 6.39
CA LEU A 58 1.52 10.62 7.40
C LEU A 58 2.90 11.09 6.95
N ALA A 59 3.66 10.21 6.29
CA ALA A 59 4.97 10.54 5.76
C ALA A 59 5.27 9.73 4.49
N LEU A 60 6.00 10.37 3.57
CA LEU A 60 6.55 9.75 2.37
C LEU A 60 8.02 10.16 2.25
N GLY A 61 8.92 9.19 2.31
CA GLY A 61 10.33 9.36 1.99
C GLY A 61 10.56 9.03 0.52
N VAL A 62 11.28 9.90 -0.18
CA VAL A 62 11.62 9.73 -1.60
C VAL A 62 13.12 9.81 -1.75
N ALA A 63 13.75 8.74 -2.25
CA ALA A 63 15.17 8.72 -2.52
C ALA A 63 15.51 9.68 -3.69
N PRO A 64 16.73 10.26 -3.73
CA PRO A 64 17.07 11.31 -4.71
C PRO A 64 16.96 10.92 -6.20
N ARG A 65 16.97 9.62 -6.51
CA ARG A 65 16.87 9.09 -7.89
C ARG A 65 15.53 8.41 -8.19
N ALA A 66 14.62 8.38 -7.23
CA ALA A 66 13.30 7.84 -7.44
C ALA A 66 12.46 8.80 -8.28
N LEU A 67 11.36 8.31 -8.87
CA LEU A 67 10.40 9.21 -9.52
C LEU A 67 9.80 10.15 -8.46
N PRO A 68 9.44 11.40 -8.82
CA PRO A 68 8.96 12.39 -7.86
C PRO A 68 7.51 12.10 -7.45
N LEU A 69 7.35 11.08 -6.62
CA LEU A 69 6.09 10.67 -6.02
C LEU A 69 5.78 11.59 -4.83
N ASN A 70 4.57 12.15 -4.79
CA ASN A 70 4.17 13.13 -3.79
C ASN A 70 3.15 12.56 -2.80
N LEU A 71 2.31 11.64 -3.27
CA LEU A 71 1.23 11.06 -2.48
C LEU A 71 1.02 9.59 -2.87
N VAL A 72 0.80 8.78 -1.85
CA VAL A 72 0.31 7.41 -1.95
C VAL A 72 -0.92 7.28 -1.09
N GLU A 73 -2.01 6.79 -1.66
CA GLU A 73 -3.22 6.43 -0.93
C GLU A 73 -3.43 4.92 -1.04
N ARG A 74 -3.76 4.28 0.09
CA ARG A 74 -3.97 2.84 0.16
C ARG A 74 -5.34 2.54 0.72
N ARG A 75 -6.07 1.66 0.04
CA ARG A 75 -7.30 1.05 0.54
C ARG A 75 -7.11 -0.45 0.68
N LEU A 76 -7.38 -0.97 1.87
CA LEU A 76 -7.39 -2.40 2.15
C LEU A 76 -8.70 -2.76 2.81
N GLU A 77 -9.41 -3.74 2.26
CA GLU A 77 -10.73 -4.13 2.73
C GLU A 77 -10.96 -5.63 2.50
N LEU A 78 -11.50 -6.32 3.50
CA LEU A 78 -11.98 -7.69 3.33
C LEU A 78 -13.45 -7.66 2.91
N VAL A 79 -13.73 -8.20 1.73
CA VAL A 79 -15.08 -8.34 1.16
C VAL A 79 -15.28 -9.81 0.81
N ASP A 80 -16.29 -10.46 1.40
CA ASP A 80 -16.62 -11.86 1.16
C ASP A 80 -15.40 -12.81 1.25
N GLY A 81 -14.53 -12.58 2.24
CA GLY A 81 -13.30 -13.37 2.46
C GLY A 81 -12.17 -13.11 1.45
N LYS A 82 -12.30 -12.12 0.57
CA LYS A 82 -11.26 -11.67 -0.37
C LYS A 82 -10.68 -10.35 0.09
N LEU A 83 -9.36 -10.21 -0.03
CA LEU A 83 -8.69 -8.94 0.25
C LEU A 83 -8.72 -8.08 -1.01
N HIS A 84 -9.49 -6.99 -0.96
CA HIS A 84 -9.46 -5.93 -1.94
C HIS A 84 -8.37 -4.94 -1.55
N HIS A 85 -7.46 -4.70 -2.48
CA HIS A 85 -6.34 -3.78 -2.29
C HIS A 85 -6.28 -2.81 -3.46
N GLN A 86 -6.23 -1.52 -3.14
CA GLN A 86 -6.08 -0.45 -4.12
C GLN A 86 -4.99 0.51 -3.67
N VAL A 87 -4.22 0.99 -4.65
CA VAL A 87 -3.22 2.04 -4.49
C VAL A 87 -3.52 3.13 -5.51
N ALA A 88 -3.59 4.37 -5.05
CA ALA A 88 -3.58 5.55 -5.89
C ALA A 88 -2.31 6.35 -5.64
N ILE A 89 -1.77 6.98 -6.68
CA ILE A 89 -0.53 7.76 -6.59
C ILE A 89 -0.67 9.13 -7.23
N ALA A 90 0.09 10.11 -6.74
CA ALA A 90 0.30 11.38 -7.40
C ALA A 90 1.79 11.58 -7.70
N VAL A 91 2.13 11.79 -8.97
CA VAL A 91 3.47 12.19 -9.41
C VAL A 91 3.44 13.70 -9.63
N GLY A 92 4.19 14.46 -8.82
CA GLY A 92 4.14 15.92 -8.83
C GLY A 92 2.91 16.51 -8.10
N PRO A 93 2.64 17.82 -8.28
CA PRO A 93 1.56 18.51 -7.59
C PRO A 93 0.21 18.19 -8.25
N GLY A 94 -0.55 17.28 -7.65
CA GLY A 94 -1.87 16.90 -8.14
C GLY A 94 -2.56 15.89 -7.22
N PRO A 95 -3.86 15.62 -7.44
CA PRO A 95 -4.56 14.58 -6.71
C PRO A 95 -3.98 13.20 -7.05
N ALA A 96 -4.13 12.25 -6.12
CA ALA A 96 -3.83 10.86 -6.42
C ALA A 96 -4.78 10.32 -7.49
N THR A 97 -4.25 9.50 -8.40
CA THR A 97 -5.01 8.79 -9.42
C THR A 97 -4.86 7.29 -9.22
N PRO A 98 -5.90 6.47 -9.54
CA PRO A 98 -5.81 5.03 -9.42
C PRO A 98 -4.60 4.46 -10.15
N HIS A 99 -3.80 3.65 -9.45
CA HIS A 99 -2.56 3.09 -9.98
C HIS A 99 -2.58 1.57 -10.05
N VAL A 100 -2.95 0.92 -8.95
CA VAL A 100 -3.07 -0.54 -8.87
C VAL A 100 -4.36 -0.91 -8.14
N ALA A 101 -5.03 -1.95 -8.63
CA ALA A 101 -6.13 -2.60 -7.94
C ALA A 101 -5.97 -4.12 -8.03
N SER A 102 -6.20 -4.82 -6.92
CA SER A 102 -6.12 -6.27 -6.87
C SER A 102 -7.17 -6.87 -5.93
N ILE A 103 -7.56 -8.11 -6.21
CA ILE A 103 -8.44 -8.92 -5.36
C ILE A 103 -7.71 -10.22 -5.08
N LEU A 104 -7.33 -10.42 -3.82
CA LEU A 104 -6.53 -11.56 -3.39
C LEU A 104 -7.41 -12.55 -2.63
N ARG A 105 -7.20 -13.84 -2.89
CA ARG A 105 -7.81 -14.93 -2.13
C ARG A 105 -6.79 -15.46 -1.13
N ARG A 106 -7.26 -15.85 0.06
CA ARG A 106 -6.42 -16.55 1.03
C ARG A 106 -5.89 -17.84 0.39
N SER A 107 -4.57 -17.93 0.25
CA SER A 107 -3.89 -19.21 0.07
C SER A 107 -3.86 -19.93 1.42
N SER A 108 -4.04 -21.24 1.39
CA SER A 108 -3.98 -22.15 2.55
C SER A 108 -2.88 -21.81 3.54
#